data_AF-A0A832DRD5-F1
#
_entry.id   AF-A0A832DRD5-F1
#
_cell.length_a   1.000
_cell.length_b   1.000
_cell.length_c   1.000
_cell.angle_alpha   90.00
_cell.angle_beta   90.00
_cell.angle_gamma   90.00
#
_symmetry.space_group_name_H-M   'P 1'
#
loop_
_entity.id
_entity.type
_entity.pdbx_description
1 polymer ?
#
loop_
_entity_poly.entity_id
_entity_poly.type
_entity_poly.pdbx_seq_one_letter_code
_entity_poly.pdbx_strand_id
1 'polypeptide(L)'
;MAKVLLPLADGFEEIEAISIIDILRRASIDVVVAGLHDGYIESARGVKVIPDTTIDKVNADEFDMIVLPGGQPGTDNLNKDERVKKLIQD
;
A
#
# COMPACT_ATOMS: atom_id res chain seq x y z
N MET A 1 10.33 14.69 -7.76
CA MET A 1 9.18 14.05 -8.44
C MET A 1 8.29 13.54 -7.33
N ALA A 2 6.98 13.73 -7.40
CA ALA A 2 6.12 13.32 -6.29
C ALA A 2 6.23 11.80 -6.09
N LYS A 3 6.30 11.35 -4.84
CA LYS A 3 6.43 9.95 -4.45
C LYS A 3 5.29 9.56 -3.52
N VAL A 4 4.60 8.47 -3.84
CA VAL A 4 3.40 8.00 -3.13
C VAL A 4 3.63 6.60 -2.61
N LEU A 5 3.34 6.39 -1.33
CA LEU A 5 3.35 5.09 -0.69
C LEU A 5 1.94 4.48 -0.73
N LEU A 6 1.85 3.20 -1.10
CA LEU A 6 0.60 2.45 -1.04
C LEU A 6 0.82 1.14 -0.26
N PRO A 7 0.53 1.15 1.06
CA PRO A 7 0.59 -0.05 1.88
C PRO A 7 -0.51 -1.05 1.49
N LEU A 8 -0.16 -2.33 1.35
CA LEU A 8 -1.08 -3.42 1.07
C LEU A 8 -1.04 -4.47 2.17
N ALA A 9 -2.23 -4.93 2.56
CA ALA A 9 -2.46 -6.02 3.50
C ALA A 9 -3.41 -7.04 2.87
N ASP A 10 -3.34 -8.29 3.32
CA ASP A 10 -4.26 -9.33 2.83
C ASP A 10 -5.71 -8.90 3.04
N GLY A 11 -6.54 -9.10 2.01
CA GLY A 11 -7.92 -8.65 1.97
C GLY A 11 -8.13 -7.21 1.51
N PHE A 12 -7.13 -6.57 0.90
CA PHE A 12 -7.29 -5.27 0.25
C PHE A 12 -8.29 -5.33 -0.92
N GLU A 13 -8.89 -4.20 -1.28
CA GLU A 13 -9.76 -4.05 -2.44
C GLU A 13 -8.92 -3.83 -3.70
N GLU A 14 -8.95 -4.78 -4.64
CA GLU A 14 -8.05 -4.76 -5.79
C GLU A 14 -8.34 -3.66 -6.81
N ILE A 15 -9.59 -3.26 -7.00
CA ILE A 15 -9.94 -2.21 -7.97
C ILE A 15 -9.42 -0.87 -7.48
N GLU A 16 -9.61 -0.54 -6.20
CA GLU A 16 -9.09 0.68 -5.57
C GLU A 16 -7.56 0.72 -5.65
N ALA A 17 -6.89 -0.35 -5.20
CA ALA A 17 -5.42 -0.38 -5.19
C ALA A 17 -4.83 -0.27 -6.59
N ILE A 18 -5.25 -1.13 -7.53
CA ILE A 18 -4.66 -1.20 -8.88
C ILE A 18 -4.99 0.04 -9.69
N SER A 19 -6.21 0.59 -9.58
CA SER A 19 -6.59 1.78 -10.33
C SER A 19 -5.77 3.00 -9.88
N ILE A 20 -5.54 3.16 -8.57
CA ILE A 20 -4.73 4.26 -8.04
C ILE A 20 -3.27 4.13 -8.52
N ILE A 21 -2.70 2.92 -8.44
CA ILE A 21 -1.34 2.65 -8.93
C ILE A 21 -1.21 3.02 -10.41
N ASP A 22 -2.13 2.54 -11.26
CA ASP A 22 -2.10 2.80 -12.71
C ASP A 22 -2.25 4.28 -13.03
N ILE A 23 -3.22 4.98 -12.42
CA ILE A 23 -3.48 6.40 -12.67
C ILE A 23 -2.27 7.25 -12.26
N LEU A 24 -1.71 7.04 -11.07
CA LEU A 24 -0.57 7.82 -10.56
C LEU A 24 0.69 7.57 -11.40
N ARG A 25 0.98 6.31 -11.74
CA ARG A 25 2.15 5.99 -12.60
C ARG A 25 2.00 6.59 -14.01
N ARG A 26 0.79 6.59 -14.60
CA ARG A 26 0.52 7.30 -15.87
C ARG A 26 0.75 8.81 -15.78
N ALA A 27 0.53 9.40 -14.61
CA ALA A 27 0.85 10.79 -14.32
C ALA A 27 2.34 11.04 -14.03
N SER A 28 3.21 10.04 -14.22
CA SER A 28 4.66 10.10 -13.91
C SER A 28 4.95 10.39 -12.43
N ILE A 29 4.08 9.93 -11.54
CA ILE A 29 4.30 9.94 -10.08
C ILE A 29 4.96 8.60 -9.72
N ASP A 30 5.98 8.66 -8.86
CA ASP A 30 6.63 7.46 -8.34
C ASP A 30 5.72 6.81 -7.30
N VAL A 31 5.32 5.54 -7.52
CA VAL A 31 4.41 4.81 -6.63
C VAL A 31 5.12 3.57 -6.13
N VAL A 32 5.31 3.52 -4.81
CA VAL A 32 5.90 2.38 -4.10
C VAL A 32 4.79 1.61 -3.39
N VAL A 33 4.62 0.35 -3.79
CA VAL A 33 3.71 -0.58 -3.12
C VAL A 33 4.46 -1.31 -2.03
N ALA A 34 3.99 -1.23 -0.78
CA ALA A 34 4.63 -1.87 0.36
C ALA A 34 3.70 -2.92 1.00
N GLY A 35 4.10 -4.19 0.99
CA GLY A 35 3.37 -5.25 1.68
C GLY A 35 3.59 -5.22 3.19
N LEU A 36 2.60 -5.63 3.98
CA LEU A 36 2.78 -5.83 5.43
C LEU A 36 3.67 -7.04 5.78
N HIS A 37 3.90 -7.93 4.83
CA HIS A 37 4.78 -9.08 4.93
C HIS A 37 5.49 -9.36 3.60
N ASP A 38 6.50 -10.24 3.63
CA ASP A 38 7.20 -10.69 2.44
C ASP A 38 6.30 -11.55 1.52
N GLY A 39 6.59 -11.54 0.22
CA GLY A 39 5.87 -12.33 -0.77
C GLY A 39 4.72 -11.57 -1.42
N TYR A 40 3.72 -12.29 -1.92
CA TYR A 40 2.53 -11.67 -2.50
C TYR A 40 1.54 -11.29 -1.40
N ILE A 41 0.76 -10.25 -1.63
CA ILE A 41 -0.43 -9.89 -0.85
C ILE A 41 -1.66 -10.33 -1.63
N GLU A 42 -2.59 -11.03 -0.98
CA GLU A 42 -3.81 -11.52 -1.62
C GLU A 42 -4.98 -10.57 -1.38
N SER A 43 -5.65 -10.15 -2.44
CA SER A 43 -6.80 -9.25 -2.38
C SER A 43 -8.05 -9.98 -1.86
N ALA A 44 -9.10 -9.21 -1.53
CA ALA A 44 -10.37 -9.76 -1.06
C ALA A 44 -11.05 -10.71 -2.07
N ARG A 45 -10.67 -10.66 -3.36
CA ARG A 45 -11.17 -11.54 -4.43
C ARG A 45 -10.12 -12.49 -5.00
N GLY A 46 -8.99 -12.69 -4.30
CA GLY A 46 -7.98 -13.69 -4.66
C GLY A 46 -6.96 -13.23 -5.70
N VAL A 47 -6.90 -11.94 -6.02
CA VAL A 47 -5.82 -11.40 -6.86
C VAL A 47 -4.55 -11.31 -6.03
N LYS A 48 -3.44 -11.83 -6.56
CA LYS A 48 -2.14 -11.82 -5.87
C LYS A 48 -1.25 -10.73 -6.44
N VAL A 49 -0.80 -9.81 -5.60
CA VAL A 49 0.08 -8.70 -5.98
C VAL A 49 1.42 -8.88 -5.28
N ILE A 50 2.52 -8.83 -6.04
CA ILE A 50 3.86 -8.77 -5.47
C ILE A 50 4.19 -7.28 -5.25
N PRO A 51 4.37 -6.83 -4.00
CA PRO A 51 4.72 -5.45 -3.69
C PRO A 51 6.17 -5.15 -4.06
N ASP A 52 6.51 -3.87 -4.23
CA ASP A 52 7.86 -3.41 -4.53
C ASP A 52 8.81 -3.61 -3.33
N THR A 53 8.26 -3.52 -2.12
CA THR A 53 8.99 -3.67 -0.86
C THR A 53 8.07 -4.14 0.28
N THR A 54 8.61 -4.24 1.50
CA THR A 54 7.84 -4.43 2.73
C THR A 54 7.79 -3.15 3.55
N ILE A 55 6.75 -3.02 4.37
CA ILE A 55 6.53 -1.83 5.22
C ILE A 55 7.69 -1.56 6.19
N ASP A 56 8.46 -2.58 6.58
CA ASP A 56 9.65 -2.45 7.45
C ASP A 56 10.79 -1.63 6.83
N LYS A 57 10.80 -1.51 5.50
CA LYS A 57 11.85 -0.82 4.73
C LYS A 57 11.44 0.58 4.30
N VAL A 58 10.28 1.04 4.73
CA VAL A 58 9.69 2.31 4.34
C VAL A 58 10.06 3.38 5.37
N ASN A 59 10.50 4.54 4.87
CA ASN A 59 10.68 5.74 5.66
C ASN A 59 9.64 6.79 5.23
N ALA A 60 8.82 7.30 6.16
CA ALA A 60 7.74 8.26 5.88
C ALA A 60 8.24 9.53 5.18
N ASP A 61 9.42 10.04 5.58
CA ASP A 61 10.02 11.28 5.04
C ASP A 61 10.34 11.23 3.54
N GLU A 62 10.32 10.04 2.92
CA GLU A 62 10.57 9.88 1.49
C GLU A 62 9.32 10.14 0.63
N PHE A 63 8.13 10.23 1.22
CA PHE A 63 6.86 10.24 0.50
C PHE A 63 6.10 11.54 0.69
N ASP A 64 5.48 12.02 -0.38
CA ASP A 64 4.61 13.21 -0.36
C ASP A 64 3.16 12.85 -0.01
N MET A 65 2.78 11.57 -0.11
CA MET A 65 1.43 11.08 0.16
C MET A 65 1.45 9.58 0.52
N ILE A 66 0.54 9.18 1.41
CA ILE A 66 0.22 7.78 1.69
C ILE A 66 -1.23 7.54 1.26
N VAL A 67 -1.47 6.47 0.51
CA VAL A 67 -2.81 6.04 0.10
C VAL A 67 -3.12 4.69 0.74
N LEU A 68 -4.27 4.61 1.42
CA LEU A 68 -4.75 3.40 2.07
C LEU A 68 -6.00 2.88 1.33
N PRO A 69 -5.85 1.87 0.44
CA PRO A 69 -7.01 1.25 -0.19
C PRO A 69 -7.92 0.59 0.86
N GLY A 70 -9.20 0.51 0.54
CA GLY A 70 -10.19 -0.21 1.33
C GLY A 70 -10.05 -1.73 1.23
N GLY A 71 -11.15 -2.42 1.53
CA GLY A 71 -11.27 -3.87 1.48
C GLY A 71 -11.19 -4.52 2.85
N GLN A 72 -11.93 -5.61 3.04
CA GLN A 72 -11.95 -6.38 4.28
C GLN A 72 -11.47 -7.81 4.01
N PRO A 73 -10.55 -8.37 4.82
CA PRO A 73 -9.98 -7.82 6.06
C PRO A 73 -8.82 -6.80 5.90
N GLY A 74 -8.51 -6.31 4.70
CA GLY A 74 -7.33 -5.45 4.43
C GLY A 74 -7.24 -4.19 5.31
N THR A 75 -8.33 -3.43 5.42
CA THR A 75 -8.41 -2.23 6.26
C THR A 75 -8.19 -2.55 7.74
N ASP A 76 -8.74 -3.66 8.24
CA ASP A 76 -8.53 -4.09 9.63
C ASP A 76 -7.08 -4.46 9.88
N ASN A 77 -6.43 -5.10 8.91
CA ASN A 77 -5.03 -5.49 8.98
C ASN A 77 -4.12 -4.26 8.99
N LEU A 78 -4.37 -3.27 8.13
CA LEU A 78 -3.66 -1.98 8.14
C LEU A 78 -3.84 -1.25 9.48
N ASN A 79 -5.06 -1.20 10.02
CA ASN A 79 -5.33 -0.55 11.30
C ASN A 79 -4.75 -1.30 12.52
N LYS A 80 -4.44 -2.59 12.40
CA LYS A 80 -3.78 -3.36 13.47
C LYS A 80 -2.25 -3.24 13.43
N ASP A 81 -1.70 -2.77 12.32
CA ASP A 81 -0.26 -2.68 12.13
C ASP A 81 0.29 -1.36 12.71
N GLU A 82 1.07 -1.48 13.79
CA GLU A 82 1.68 -0.33 14.47
C GLU A 82 2.68 0.42 13.56
N ARG A 83 3.30 -0.25 12.58
CA ARG A 83 4.21 0.38 11.62
C ARG A 83 3.43 1.32 10.71
N VAL A 84 2.25 0.89 10.24
CA VAL A 84 1.34 1.74 9.44
C VAL A 84 0.83 2.92 10.24
N LYS A 85 0.41 2.71 11.50
CA LYS A 85 -0.03 3.82 12.37
C LYS A 85 1.05 4.88 12.57
N LYS A 86 2.28 4.44 12.78
CA LYS A 86 3.41 5.35 12.93
C LYS A 86 3.60 6.19 11.65
N LEU A 87 3.62 5.53 10.49
CA LEU A 87 3.80 6.20 9.19
C LEU A 87 2.74 7.29 8.90
N ILE A 88 1.50 7.16 9.41
CA ILE A 88 0.42 8.15 9.18
C ILE A 88 0.34 9.25 10.25
N GLN A 89 1.05 9.10 11.36
CA GLN A 89 1.04 10.05 12.49
C GLN A 89 2.29 10.93 12.54
N ASP A 90 3.35 10.52 11.84
CA ASP A 90 4.56 11.32 11.61
C ASP A 90 4.27 12.55 10.72
#